data_AF-A0A565AQ83-F1
#
_entry.id   AF-A0A565AQ83-F1
#
_cell.length_a   1.000
_cell.length_b   1.000
_cell.length_c   1.000
_cell.angle_alpha   90.00
_cell.angle_beta   90.00
_cell.angle_gamma   90.00
#
_symmetry.space_group_name_H-M   'P 1'
#
loop_
_entity.id
_entity.type
_entity.pdbx_description
1 polymer ?
#
loop_
_entity_poly.entity_id
_entity_poly.type
_entity_poly.pdbx_seq_one_letter_code
_entity_poly.pdbx_strand_id
1 'polypeptide(L)'
;MAKEVHIAAKSNTYEKLSSWHSNIQIHPTIDRAYKDGSVVFQDGKVVYADAIVHCTGYNYRFPFLETNGYVTIEDNRVGPLYKHVFPPALAPGLSFIGLLSMALQFFMFELQSKWVASVLSGRVKLPSKDKMMEDVIAFDTKILNLWIFPRDLRIF
;
A
#
# COMPACT_ATOMS: atom_id res chain seq x y z
N MET A 1 21.14 -12.61 19.27
CA MET A 1 20.67 -11.21 19.22
C MET A 1 21.60 -10.42 18.31
N ALA A 2 21.09 -9.43 17.58
CA ALA A 2 21.94 -8.56 16.74
C ALA A 2 22.80 -7.64 17.62
N LYS A 3 24.06 -7.39 17.23
CA LYS A 3 24.97 -6.50 17.94
C LYS A 3 24.52 -5.04 17.81
N GLU A 4 24.25 -4.60 16.58
CA GLU A 4 23.79 -3.26 16.23
C GLU A 4 22.73 -3.35 15.13
N VAL A 5 21.82 -2.37 15.08
CA VAL A 5 20.77 -2.27 14.06
C VAL A 5 20.75 -0.85 13.50
N HIS A 6 20.82 -0.75 12.17
CA HIS A 6 20.80 0.52 11.46
C HIS A 6 19.51 0.59 10.61
N ILE A 7 18.68 1.59 10.88
CA ILE A 7 17.41 1.80 10.16
C ILE A 7 17.58 2.98 9.21
N ALA A 8 17.43 2.75 7.91
CA ALA A 8 17.44 3.79 6.89
C ALA A 8 16.00 4.18 6.54
N ALA A 9 15.67 5.48 6.61
CA ALA A 9 14.31 5.97 6.33
C ALA A 9 14.32 7.28 5.53
N LYS A 10 13.23 7.54 4.78
CA LYS A 10 13.01 8.83 4.10
C LYS A 10 12.74 9.95 5.14
N SER A 11 13.06 11.19 4.77
CA SER A 11 13.35 12.30 5.71
C SER A 11 12.28 12.66 6.74
N ASN A 12 11.01 12.33 6.49
CA ASN A 12 9.92 12.79 7.34
C ASN A 12 9.67 11.89 8.57
N THR A 13 10.45 10.82 8.75
CA THR A 13 10.22 9.81 9.80
C THR A 13 11.32 9.76 10.87
N TYR A 14 12.57 10.12 10.56
CA TYR A 14 13.69 9.92 11.48
C TYR A 14 13.82 11.01 12.58
N GLU A 15 13.35 12.24 12.34
CA GLU A 15 13.56 13.36 13.29
C GLU A 15 12.83 13.17 14.64
N LYS A 16 11.83 12.28 14.70
CA LYS A 16 11.01 12.05 15.90
C LYS A 16 11.28 10.73 16.61
N LEU A 17 12.15 9.87 16.07
CA LEU A 17 12.46 8.58 16.67
C LEU A 17 13.79 8.68 17.43
N SER A 18 13.74 8.98 18.73
CA SER A 18 14.85 8.63 19.60
C SER A 18 14.89 7.10 19.71
N SER A 19 16.04 6.49 19.49
CA SER A 19 16.20 5.04 19.63
C SER A 19 15.95 4.65 21.09
N TRP A 20 14.92 3.82 21.33
CA TRP A 20 14.58 3.34 22.68
C TRP A 20 15.67 2.41 23.25
N HIS A 21 16.56 1.92 22.37
CA HIS A 21 17.68 1.05 22.69
C HIS A 21 18.98 1.66 22.19
N SER A 22 20.05 1.51 22.96
CA SER A 22 21.38 2.07 22.67
C SER A 22 22.05 1.47 21.44
N ASN A 23 21.62 0.28 20.98
CA ASN A 23 22.18 -0.41 19.82
C ASN A 23 21.39 -0.20 18.52
N ILE A 24 20.42 0.72 18.50
CA ILE A 24 19.64 1.07 17.30
C ILE A 24 20.03 2.48 16.87
N GLN A 25 20.40 2.64 15.60
CA GLN A 25 20.70 3.94 15.00
C GLN A 25 19.82 4.17 13.77
N ILE A 26 19.30 5.38 13.62
CA ILE A 26 18.48 5.77 12.47
C ILE A 26 19.30 6.70 11.58
N HIS A 27 19.23 6.47 10.28
CA HIS A 27 19.98 7.19 9.25
C HIS A 27 19.03 7.63 8.13
N PRO A 28 19.44 8.61 7.30
CA PRO A 28 18.80 8.87 6.02
C PRO A 28 18.81 7.63 5.11
N THR A 29 18.19 7.73 3.93
CA THR A 29 18.20 6.63 2.97
C THR A 29 19.63 6.24 2.55
N ILE A 30 19.79 4.96 2.22
CA ILE A 30 21.05 4.42 1.71
C ILE A 30 21.32 5.03 0.32
N ASP A 31 22.53 5.56 0.12
CA ASP A 31 23.06 5.96 -1.19
C ASP A 31 23.57 4.74 -1.95
N ARG A 32 24.40 3.91 -1.29
CA ARG A 32 24.99 2.71 -1.89
C ARG A 32 25.46 1.69 -0.86
N ALA A 33 25.48 0.43 -1.29
CA ALA A 33 26.05 -0.68 -0.54
C ALA A 33 27.09 -1.41 -1.40
N TYR A 34 28.17 -1.86 -0.77
CA TYR A 34 29.30 -2.49 -1.44
C TYR A 34 29.48 -3.93 -0.99
N LYS A 35 30.20 -4.72 -1.80
CA LYS A 35 30.45 -6.16 -1.54
C LYS A 35 31.31 -6.42 -0.31
N ASP A 36 32.04 -5.43 0.17
CA ASP A 36 32.85 -5.51 1.39
C ASP A 36 32.02 -5.30 2.67
N GLY A 37 30.70 -5.15 2.54
CA GLY A 37 29.77 -4.92 3.64
C GLY A 37 29.61 -3.45 4.02
N SER A 38 30.30 -2.52 3.35
CA SER A 38 30.13 -1.09 3.62
C SER A 38 28.83 -0.56 3.01
N VAL A 39 28.10 0.23 3.82
CA VAL A 39 26.83 0.88 3.46
C VAL A 39 26.99 2.37 3.70
N VAL A 40 26.81 3.16 2.64
CA VAL A 40 26.91 4.62 2.64
C VAL A 40 25.51 5.21 2.62
N PHE A 41 25.22 6.10 3.56
CA PHE A 41 23.97 6.84 3.64
C PHE A 41 24.09 8.19 2.92
N GLN A 42 22.96 8.84 2.62
CA GLN A 42 22.93 10.12 1.91
C GLN A 42 23.63 11.29 2.64
N ASP A 43 23.82 11.19 3.95
CA ASP A 43 24.61 12.15 4.74
C ASP A 43 26.12 11.89 4.69
N GLY A 44 26.56 10.87 3.94
CA GLY A 44 27.94 10.45 3.81
C GLY A 44 28.43 9.52 4.92
N LYS A 45 27.60 9.19 5.92
CA LYS A 45 27.98 8.25 6.98
C LYS A 45 28.14 6.85 6.38
N VAL A 46 29.13 6.10 6.89
CA VAL A 46 29.43 4.74 6.47
C VAL A 46 29.34 3.79 7.65
N VAL A 47 28.70 2.64 7.44
CA VAL A 47 28.64 1.54 8.41
C VAL A 47 28.98 0.22 7.73
N TYR A 48 29.44 -0.76 8.48
CA TYR A 48 29.66 -2.12 7.98
C TYR A 48 28.53 -3.01 8.48
N ALA A 49 27.82 -3.67 7.57
CA ALA A 49 26.67 -4.51 7.88
C ALA A 49 26.91 -5.96 7.43
N ASP A 50 26.63 -6.90 8.33
CA ASP A 50 26.68 -8.33 8.00
C ASP A 50 25.48 -8.79 7.15
N ALA A 51 24.36 -8.07 7.26
CA ALA A 51 23.12 -8.36 6.54
C ALA A 51 22.32 -7.08 6.27
N ILE A 52 21.62 -7.07 5.13
CA ILE A 52 20.67 -6.02 4.73
C ILE A 52 19.29 -6.66 4.60
N VAL A 53 18.30 -6.08 5.29
CA VAL A 53 16.91 -6.55 5.25
C VAL A 53 16.03 -5.46 4.64
N HIS A 54 15.42 -5.74 3.51
CA HIS A 54 14.52 -4.81 2.83
C HIS A 54 13.12 -4.83 3.46
N CYS A 55 12.79 -3.77 4.21
CA CYS A 55 11.48 -3.54 4.80
C CYS A 55 10.66 -2.50 4.01
N THR A 56 10.70 -2.55 2.67
CA THR A 56 10.16 -1.52 1.76
C THR A 56 8.69 -1.70 1.37
N GLY A 57 7.96 -2.56 2.09
CA GLY A 57 6.55 -2.84 1.82
C GLY A 57 6.32 -3.92 0.75
N TYR A 58 5.08 -3.99 0.26
CA TYR A 58 4.61 -5.00 -0.69
C TYR A 58 3.81 -4.35 -1.82
N ASN A 59 3.82 -4.99 -2.99
CA ASN A 59 3.01 -4.60 -4.14
C ASN A 59 1.85 -5.57 -4.37
N TYR A 60 0.67 -5.06 -4.71
CA TYR A 60 -0.43 -5.88 -5.20
C TYR A 60 -0.06 -6.54 -6.52
N ARG A 61 -0.28 -7.85 -6.62
CA ARG A 61 -0.10 -8.62 -7.85
C ARG A 61 -1.03 -9.83 -7.85
N PHE A 62 -1.84 -9.97 -8.90
CA PHE A 62 -2.77 -11.08 -9.07
C PHE A 62 -2.41 -11.85 -10.37
N PRO A 63 -1.34 -12.66 -10.38
CA PRO A 63 -0.85 -13.31 -11.61
C PRO A 63 -1.82 -14.33 -12.22
N PHE A 64 -2.86 -14.71 -11.46
CA PHE A 64 -3.89 -15.64 -11.88
C PHE A 64 -5.15 -14.94 -12.45
N LEU A 65 -5.22 -13.61 -12.39
CA LEU A 65 -6.44 -12.85 -12.66
C LEU A 65 -6.26 -11.97 -13.90
N GLU A 66 -6.79 -12.43 -15.03
CA GLU A 66 -6.86 -11.65 -16.26
C GLU A 66 -8.21 -10.91 -16.33
N THR A 67 -8.15 -9.57 -16.34
CA THR A 67 -9.35 -8.71 -16.32
C THR A 67 -9.57 -7.95 -17.63
N ASN A 68 -8.78 -8.21 -18.67
CA ASN A 68 -8.81 -7.48 -19.95
C ASN A 68 -8.77 -5.95 -19.78
N GLY A 69 -8.05 -5.46 -18.77
CA GLY A 69 -7.91 -4.03 -18.47
C GLY A 69 -9.07 -3.43 -17.67
N TYR A 70 -10.10 -4.19 -17.30
CA TYR A 70 -11.18 -3.69 -16.43
C TYR A 70 -10.74 -3.44 -14.99
N VAL A 71 -9.61 -4.02 -14.58
CA VAL A 71 -8.96 -3.75 -13.29
C VAL A 71 -7.48 -3.51 -13.56
N THR A 72 -6.96 -2.37 -13.11
CA THR A 72 -5.55 -2.00 -13.14
C THR A 72 -5.00 -1.90 -11.72
N ILE A 73 -3.68 -2.03 -11.62
CA ILE A 73 -2.94 -1.77 -10.39
C ILE A 73 -1.96 -0.65 -10.72
N GLU A 74 -2.24 0.55 -10.22
CA GLU A 74 -1.44 1.75 -10.43
C GLU A 74 -1.04 2.30 -9.06
N ASP A 75 0.24 2.64 -8.87
CA ASP A 75 0.78 3.14 -7.59
C ASP A 75 0.37 2.28 -6.38
N ASN A 76 0.44 0.95 -6.55
CA ASN A 76 0.04 -0.04 -5.55
C ASN A 76 -1.43 0.10 -5.09
N ARG A 77 -2.31 0.55 -5.98
CA ARG A 77 -3.75 0.65 -5.76
C ARG A 77 -4.51 -0.11 -6.83
N VAL A 78 -5.39 -1.01 -6.41
CA VAL A 78 -6.30 -1.74 -7.30
C VAL A 78 -7.49 -0.86 -7.64
N GLY A 79 -7.78 -0.68 -8.92
CA GLY A 79 -8.88 0.15 -9.39
C GLY A 79 -9.35 -0.21 -10.80
N PRO A 80 -10.45 0.39 -11.28
CA PRO A 80 -11.46 1.12 -10.52
C PRO A 80 -12.31 0.17 -9.65
N LEU A 81 -12.63 0.57 -8.41
CA LEU A 81 -13.43 -0.23 -7.47
C LEU A 81 -14.52 0.60 -6.78
N TYR A 82 -15.79 0.29 -7.05
CA TYR A 82 -16.93 0.84 -6.32
C TYR A 82 -16.86 0.43 -4.86
N LYS A 83 -16.86 1.43 -3.96
CA LYS A 83 -16.70 1.29 -2.51
C LYS A 83 -15.51 0.40 -2.11
N HIS A 84 -14.43 0.39 -2.91
CA HIS A 84 -13.23 -0.44 -2.71
C HIS A 84 -13.48 -1.96 -2.72
N VAL A 85 -14.57 -2.42 -3.35
CA VAL A 85 -14.93 -3.84 -3.42
C VAL A 85 -15.17 -4.29 -4.86
N PHE A 86 -16.05 -3.60 -5.59
CA PHE A 86 -16.56 -4.10 -6.85
C PHE A 86 -15.98 -3.37 -8.06
N PRO A 87 -15.26 -4.05 -8.98
CA PRO A 87 -14.96 -3.49 -10.28
C PRO A 87 -16.25 -3.28 -11.09
N PRO A 88 -16.63 -2.04 -11.46
CA PRO A 88 -17.95 -1.76 -12.04
C PRO A 88 -18.29 -2.58 -13.29
N ALA A 89 -17.28 -2.92 -14.11
CA ALA A 89 -17.46 -3.69 -15.33
C ALA A 89 -17.60 -5.20 -15.12
N LEU A 90 -17.16 -5.73 -13.97
CA LEU A 90 -17.13 -7.17 -13.68
C LEU A 90 -18.04 -7.55 -12.50
N ALA A 91 -18.71 -6.59 -11.87
CA ALA A 91 -19.60 -6.84 -10.76
C ALA A 91 -20.93 -7.47 -11.20
N PRO A 92 -21.52 -8.39 -10.40
CA PRO A 92 -21.01 -8.90 -9.12
C PRO A 92 -20.06 -10.12 -9.27
N GLY A 93 -19.69 -10.50 -10.50
CA GLY A 93 -18.88 -11.70 -10.78
C GLY A 93 -17.44 -11.65 -10.25
N LEU A 94 -16.90 -10.45 -10.00
CA LEU A 94 -15.62 -10.24 -9.32
C LEU A 94 -15.80 -9.22 -8.18
N SER A 95 -15.15 -9.48 -7.05
CA SER A 95 -15.09 -8.58 -5.90
C SER A 95 -13.77 -8.76 -5.16
N PHE A 96 -13.23 -7.67 -4.62
CA PHE A 96 -12.02 -7.68 -3.79
C PHE A 96 -12.38 -7.38 -2.33
N ILE A 97 -11.77 -8.14 -1.42
CA ILE A 97 -11.91 -7.93 0.03
C ILE A 97 -10.51 -7.76 0.60
N GLY A 98 -10.37 -6.78 1.48
CA GLY A 98 -9.15 -6.58 2.25
C GLY A 98 -7.99 -5.89 1.54
N LEU A 99 -8.29 -5.06 0.55
CA LEU A 99 -7.30 -4.19 -0.11
C LEU A 99 -6.90 -2.95 0.72
N LEU A 100 -7.61 -2.67 1.81
CA LEU A 100 -7.39 -1.47 2.63
C LEU A 100 -6.27 -1.72 3.66
N SER A 101 -5.23 -0.88 3.64
CA SER A 101 -4.16 -0.86 4.65
C SER A 101 -4.43 0.23 5.70
N MET A 102 -5.38 0.00 6.60
CA MET A 102 -5.71 0.96 7.66
C MET A 102 -6.09 0.23 8.96
N ALA A 103 -6.04 0.94 10.10
CA ALA A 103 -6.54 0.43 11.38
C ALA A 103 -8.00 -0.09 11.24
N LEU A 104 -8.36 -1.14 12.00
CA LEU A 104 -9.65 -1.85 11.95
C LEU A 104 -9.85 -2.81 10.76
N GLN A 105 -8.76 -3.39 10.22
CA GLN A 105 -8.78 -4.33 9.09
C GLN A 105 -9.85 -5.43 9.21
N PHE A 106 -9.91 -6.13 10.35
CA PHE A 106 -10.85 -7.24 10.54
C PHE A 106 -12.31 -6.81 10.43
N PHE A 107 -12.68 -5.66 11.01
CA PHE A 107 -14.04 -5.13 10.92
C PHE A 107 -14.40 -4.76 9.47
N MET A 108 -13.45 -4.17 8.74
CA MET A 108 -13.66 -3.86 7.33
C MET A 108 -13.81 -5.11 6.47
N PHE A 109 -13.01 -6.16 6.73
CA PHE A 109 -13.11 -7.42 5.99
C PHE A 109 -14.45 -8.10 6.24
N GLU A 110 -14.94 -8.07 7.48
CA GLU A 110 -16.25 -8.61 7.83
C GLU A 110 -17.38 -7.85 7.13
N LEU A 111 -17.35 -6.51 7.15
CA LEU A 111 -18.35 -5.68 6.48
C LEU A 111 -18.34 -5.91 4.96
N GLN A 112 -17.17 -5.91 4.33
CA GLN A 112 -17.04 -6.19 2.89
C GLN A 112 -17.55 -7.60 2.56
N SER A 113 -17.21 -8.60 3.36
CA SER A 113 -17.66 -9.99 3.16
C SER A 113 -19.17 -10.14 3.28
N LYS A 114 -19.79 -9.55 4.32
CA LYS A 114 -21.25 -9.56 4.50
C LYS A 114 -21.96 -8.85 3.37
N TRP A 115 -21.41 -7.74 2.89
CA TRP A 115 -21.98 -7.00 1.78
C TRP A 115 -21.90 -7.78 0.47
N VAL A 116 -20.74 -8.36 0.14
CA VAL A 116 -20.55 -9.24 -1.02
C VAL A 116 -21.53 -10.42 -0.97
N ALA A 117 -21.62 -11.11 0.17
CA ALA A 117 -22.57 -12.21 0.35
C ALA A 117 -24.03 -11.76 0.13
N SER A 118 -24.40 -10.58 0.61
CA SER A 118 -25.76 -10.04 0.44
C SER A 118 -26.08 -9.67 -1.01
N VAL A 119 -25.08 -9.21 -1.77
CA VAL A 119 -25.20 -8.96 -3.21
C VAL A 119 -25.35 -10.27 -3.98
N LEU A 120 -24.47 -11.24 -3.72
CA LEU A 120 -24.51 -12.55 -4.37
C LEU A 120 -25.79 -13.34 -4.05
N SER A 121 -26.35 -13.17 -2.85
CA SER A 121 -27.64 -13.77 -2.47
C SER A 121 -28.86 -13.00 -2.99
N GLY A 122 -28.68 -11.89 -3.72
CA GLY A 122 -29.76 -11.05 -4.23
C GLY A 122 -30.53 -10.23 -3.18
N ARG A 123 -30.09 -10.21 -1.91
CA ARG A 123 -30.72 -9.41 -0.85
C ARG A 123 -30.44 -7.92 -1.03
N VAL A 124 -29.29 -7.59 -1.61
CA VAL A 124 -28.87 -6.23 -1.93
C VAL A 124 -28.62 -6.15 -3.44
N LYS A 125 -29.17 -5.14 -4.10
CA LYS A 125 -28.88 -4.87 -5.51
C LYS A 125 -27.77 -3.84 -5.61
N LEU A 126 -26.79 -4.12 -6.46
CA LEU A 126 -25.81 -3.11 -6.87
C LEU A 126 -26.49 -2.06 -7.75
N PRO A 127 -26.03 -0.80 -7.71
CA PRO A 127 -26.45 0.20 -8.69
C PRO A 127 -25.94 -0.16 -10.09
N SER A 128 -26.40 0.57 -11.11
CA SER A 128 -25.90 0.39 -12.47
C SER A 128 -24.40 0.62 -12.55
N LYS A 129 -23.76 0.01 -13.56
CA LYS A 129 -22.34 0.20 -13.87
C LYS A 129 -21.94 1.68 -13.91
N ASP A 130 -22.76 2.51 -14.56
CA ASP A 130 -22.47 3.93 -14.72
C ASP A 130 -22.50 4.66 -13.37
N LYS A 131 -23.49 4.38 -12.52
CA LYS A 131 -23.56 4.95 -11.17
C LYS A 131 -22.41 4.49 -10.27
N MET A 132 -21.99 3.24 -10.42
CA MET A 132 -20.79 2.75 -9.72
C MET A 132 -19.54 3.52 -10.18
N MET A 133 -19.41 3.77 -11.48
CA MET A 133 -18.27 4.50 -12.03
C MET A 133 -18.28 5.98 -11.64
N GLU A 134 -19.45 6.63 -11.62
CA GLU A 134 -19.61 8.00 -11.11
C GLU A 134 -19.11 8.14 -9.67
N ASP A 135 -19.46 7.18 -8.79
CA ASP A 135 -18.99 7.17 -7.40
C ASP A 135 -17.47 6.99 -7.30
N VAL A 136 -16.88 6.13 -8.14
CA VAL A 136 -15.42 5.94 -8.21
C VAL A 136 -14.72 7.24 -8.59
N ILE A 137 -15.16 7.88 -9.68
CA ILE A 137 -14.56 9.13 -10.18
C ILE A 137 -14.71 10.26 -9.14
N ALA A 138 -15.89 10.36 -8.51
CA ALA A 138 -16.12 11.35 -7.46
C ALA A 138 -15.20 11.13 -6.25
N PHE A 139 -15.01 9.88 -5.84
CA PHE A 139 -14.08 9.52 -4.77
C PHE A 139 -12.62 9.85 -5.14
N ASP A 140 -12.17 9.49 -6.34
CA ASP A 140 -10.81 9.74 -6.81
C ASP A 140 -10.51 11.24 -6.90
N THR A 141 -11.45 12.02 -7.42
CA THR A 141 -11.37 13.49 -7.44
C THR A 141 -11.24 14.06 -6.02
N LYS A 142 -12.03 13.53 -5.08
CA LYS A 142 -11.97 13.96 -3.67
C LYS A 142 -10.62 13.65 -3.04
N ILE A 143 -10.07 12.45 -3.27
CA ILE A 143 -8.76 12.06 -2.73
C ILE A 143 -7.64 12.93 -3.31
N LEU A 144 -7.66 13.20 -4.62
CA LEU A 144 -6.70 14.08 -5.27
C LEU A 144 -6.70 15.49 -4.66
N ASN A 145 -7.88 16.02 -4.33
CA ASN A 145 -8.03 17.35 -3.71
C ASN A 145 -7.59 17.40 -2.23
N LEU A 146 -7.58 16.25 -1.54
CA LEU A 146 -7.23 16.18 -0.13
C LEU A 146 -5.73 16.00 0.14
N TRP A 147 -4.87 15.92 -0.90
CA TRP A 147 -3.42 15.64 -0.77
C TRP A 147 -3.09 14.40 0.08
N ILE A 148 -4.04 13.47 0.23
CA ILE A 148 -3.89 12.26 1.05
C ILE A 148 -2.84 11.30 0.45
N PHE A 149 -2.52 11.46 -0.84
CA PHE A 149 -1.41 10.80 -1.51
C PHE A 149 -0.53 11.85 -2.21
N PRO A 150 0.58 12.27 -1.60
CA PRO A 150 1.60 13.06 -2.29
C PRO A 150 2.09 12.30 -3.53
N ARG A 151 2.18 12.98 -4.68
CA ARG A 151 2.67 12.40 -5.96
C ARG A 151 4.16 12.01 -5.92
N ASP A 152 4.80 12.28 -4.78
CA ASP A 152 6.21 12.16 -4.43
C ASP A 152 6.50 10.86 -3.66
N LEU A 153 5.49 10.02 -3.41
CA LEU A 153 5.64 8.61 -3.00
C LEU A 153 5.86 7.67 -4.20
N ARG A 154 6.42 8.16 -5.32
CA ARG A 154 6.88 7.29 -6.41
C ARG A 154 7.87 6.29 -5.82
N ILE A 155 7.48 5.03 -5.81
CA ILE A 155 8.35 3.92 -5.42
C ILE A 155 9.19 3.61 -6.66
N PHE A 156 10.17 4.46 -6.95
CA PHE A 156 11.44 4.16 -7.62
C PHE A 156 12.43 5.27 -7.25
#